data_AF-A0A2M8MB88-F1
#
_entry.id   AF-A0A2M8MB88-F1
#
_cell.length_a   1.000
_cell.length_b   1.000
_cell.length_c   1.000
_cell.angle_alpha   90.00
_cell.angle_beta   90.00
_cell.angle_gamma   90.00
#
_symmetry.space_group_name_H-M   'P 1'
#
loop_
_entity.id
_entity.type
_entity.pdbx_description
1 polymer ?
#
loop_
_entity_poly.entity_id
_entity_poly.type
_entity_poly.pdbx_seq_one_letter_code
_entity_poly.pdbx_strand_id
1 'polypeptide(L)'
;MGRLGYVPEFTDCKITAPAGAEWKELKKSGYTFQSLFANGKVVTDWVTIKPNAAPENYNILICGQRVTSENCGDLTAIEGVKGKAAFDPATNTLTLENATIATTADKAAGLWTSVKDMTIKLIGDNTISSEKRGGMVNYDKLTFTGTGKLKITGATSGNEDYCYGFLNPGTVTVDGCTLEISGGVNGITSGRWKFNKCNVRIQGGGTTKDEFKGSIGRVSYIPEFTDCKIVTPEGTEWKKLDKSGYIYYSLFANGKVVTDWVTIKPNTTPENYNILIGGKKITSENCGDLTAIEGVKGKATYDPATNTLTFDNATITTTAEKAAGVGLWTSVKGLTIKLIGENTITSEKSGGMVNYEKLTFTGTGKLKITGATSGNEDYCYGVLNPGTVTVDGCTLEISGGVNGITSGRWKFNKCNVRVKGNGTEKDEYKGSMGRLGYVPEFTDCKIVSPEGTEWKELKKGSYTFQSLFGSNGKVVTDWVTIQPNDAPETYDLVLESYGENLVAVTKIVKELTGLSLLKAKQLVESAPCIIKENMSQEDAKEARDKLLAAGATASIHLHGTWKPSGINVQTVDTAVKVIYTLQGVRLNTKFENLPAGVYIVNGKKVLKK
;
A
#
# COMPACT_ATOMS: atom_id res chain seq x y z
N MET A 1 58.13 5.83 16.98
CA MET A 1 58.09 4.77 18.02
C MET A 1 58.67 3.49 17.44
N GLY A 2 59.89 3.09 17.83
CA GLY A 2 60.56 1.92 17.26
C GLY A 2 60.50 0.69 18.17
N ARG A 3 59.93 -0.42 17.67
CA ARG A 3 59.85 -1.77 18.26
C ARG A 3 59.22 -1.86 19.65
N LEU A 4 57.90 -1.90 19.67
CA LEU A 4 57.10 -2.27 20.85
C LEU A 4 56.72 -3.75 20.81
N GLY A 5 56.47 -4.38 21.95
CA GLY A 5 55.95 -5.75 22.00
C GLY A 5 54.49 -5.85 21.53
N TYR A 6 53.71 -4.78 21.73
CA TYR A 6 52.30 -4.68 21.37
C TYR A 6 51.96 -3.27 20.88
N VAL A 7 50.83 -3.13 20.18
CA VAL A 7 50.27 -1.82 19.84
C VAL A 7 49.79 -1.17 21.14
N PRO A 8 50.19 0.08 21.46
CA PRO A 8 49.67 0.80 22.60
C PRO A 8 48.14 0.92 22.54
N GLU A 9 47.48 0.73 23.67
CA GLU A 9 46.05 1.03 23.80
C GLU A 9 45.84 2.54 23.94
N PHE A 10 44.88 3.07 23.20
CA PHE A 10 44.50 4.49 23.25
C PHE A 10 43.06 4.59 23.75
N THR A 11 42.88 5.06 24.99
CA THR A 11 41.56 5.38 25.55
C THR A 11 41.36 6.90 25.44
N ASP A 12 40.25 7.32 24.85
CA ASP A 12 39.86 8.73 24.64
C ASP A 12 40.89 9.61 23.92
N CYS A 13 41.82 9.01 23.19
CA CYS A 13 42.81 9.70 22.39
C CYS A 13 43.13 8.94 21.10
N LYS A 14 43.73 9.63 20.13
CA LYS A 14 44.22 9.03 18.89
C LYS A 14 45.47 9.73 18.40
N ILE A 15 46.27 9.01 17.60
CA ILE A 15 47.39 9.60 16.86
C ILE A 15 46.80 10.54 15.79
N THR A 16 47.25 11.79 15.79
CA THR A 16 46.81 12.84 14.83
C THR A 16 47.94 13.34 13.94
N ALA A 17 49.20 13.08 14.30
CA ALA A 17 50.36 13.34 13.46
C ALA A 17 51.46 12.29 13.69
N PRO A 18 52.19 11.86 12.64
CA PRO A 18 51.95 12.19 11.23
C PRO A 18 50.62 11.61 10.70
N ALA A 19 50.00 12.30 9.76
CA ALA A 19 48.75 11.84 9.14
C ALA A 19 48.96 10.51 8.40
N GLY A 20 47.98 9.61 8.46
CA GLY A 20 48.10 8.28 7.86
C GLY A 20 49.06 7.34 8.58
N ALA A 21 49.41 7.62 9.84
CA ALA A 21 50.22 6.72 10.63
C ALA A 21 49.46 5.41 10.96
N GLU A 22 50.10 4.27 10.73
CA GLU A 22 49.54 2.94 10.95
C GLU A 22 50.55 2.04 11.68
N TRP A 23 50.05 1.14 12.52
CA TRP A 23 50.88 0.15 13.19
C TRP A 23 51.15 -1.03 12.26
N LYS A 24 52.41 -1.42 12.13
CA LYS A 24 52.82 -2.62 11.38
C LYS A 24 53.57 -3.60 12.26
N GLU A 25 53.23 -4.86 12.06
CA GLU A 25 53.95 -5.98 12.65
C GLU A 25 55.26 -6.24 11.88
N LEU A 26 56.34 -6.43 12.63
CA LEU A 26 57.68 -6.75 12.13
C LEU A 26 58.20 -7.98 12.87
N LYS A 27 58.65 -9.00 12.12
CA LYS A 27 59.26 -10.21 12.68
C LYS A 27 60.77 -10.19 12.47
N LYS A 28 61.57 -10.37 13.53
CA LYS A 28 63.03 -10.48 13.42
C LYS A 28 63.60 -11.38 14.51
N SER A 29 64.46 -12.34 14.09
CA SER A 29 65.19 -13.25 14.99
C SER A 29 64.29 -14.00 16.00
N GLY A 30 63.10 -14.44 15.56
CA GLY A 30 62.15 -15.18 16.41
C GLY A 30 61.23 -14.31 17.27
N TYR A 31 61.38 -12.98 17.25
CA TYR A 31 60.55 -12.05 17.99
C TYR A 31 59.62 -11.24 17.07
N THR A 32 58.42 -10.93 17.56
CA THR A 32 57.43 -10.08 16.90
C THR A 32 57.42 -8.71 17.57
N PHE A 33 57.43 -7.65 16.76
CA PHE A 33 57.41 -6.26 17.21
C PHE A 33 56.34 -5.48 16.45
N GLN A 34 55.80 -4.45 17.08
CA GLN A 34 54.94 -3.45 16.45
C GLN A 34 55.74 -2.15 16.27
N SER A 35 55.62 -1.50 15.12
CA SER A 35 56.22 -0.20 14.86
C SER A 35 55.25 0.69 14.09
N LEU A 36 55.25 1.97 14.41
CA LEU A 36 54.38 2.94 13.73
C LEU A 36 55.05 3.38 12.42
N PHE A 37 54.33 3.28 11.31
CA PHE A 37 54.75 3.70 9.98
C PHE A 37 53.89 4.85 9.50
N ALA A 38 54.47 5.77 8.74
CA ALA A 38 53.75 6.75 7.93
C ALA A 38 54.49 6.89 6.60
N ASN A 39 53.75 7.00 5.49
CA ASN A 39 54.32 7.09 4.13
C ASN A 39 55.37 5.99 3.83
N GLY A 40 55.09 4.75 4.27
CA GLY A 40 55.93 3.59 4.00
C GLY A 40 57.24 3.51 4.80
N LYS A 41 57.52 4.47 5.69
CA LYS A 41 58.73 4.48 6.55
C LYS A 41 58.36 4.44 8.02
N VAL A 42 59.24 3.90 8.85
CA VAL A 42 59.08 3.95 10.31
C VAL A 42 59.06 5.40 10.75
N VAL A 43 58.09 5.78 11.59
CA VAL A 43 57.98 7.15 12.11
C VAL A 43 59.13 7.43 13.06
N THR A 44 60.05 8.28 12.61
CA THR A 44 61.19 8.82 13.37
C THR A 44 60.92 10.20 13.98
N ASP A 45 59.90 10.89 13.48
CA ASP A 45 59.48 12.21 13.96
C ASP A 45 58.55 12.12 15.18
N TRP A 46 58.28 13.28 15.78
CA TRP A 46 57.30 13.42 16.86
C TRP A 46 55.94 12.82 16.47
N VAL A 47 55.41 11.98 17.36
CA VAL A 47 54.06 11.42 17.24
C VAL A 47 53.14 12.24 18.14
N THR A 48 52.18 12.92 17.54
CA THR A 48 51.21 13.72 18.29
C THR A 48 49.97 12.88 18.57
N ILE A 49 49.77 12.53 19.84
CA ILE A 49 48.54 11.91 20.32
C ILE A 49 47.68 13.03 20.89
N LYS A 50 46.45 13.18 20.40
CA LYS A 50 45.49 14.15 20.93
C LYS A 50 44.30 13.41 21.53
N PRO A 51 43.65 14.00 22.55
CA PRO A 51 42.33 13.56 22.96
C PRO A 51 41.41 13.51 21.73
N ASN A 52 40.48 12.57 21.70
CA ASN A 52 39.37 12.65 20.75
C ASN A 52 38.66 13.99 21.00
N ALA A 53 38.38 14.75 19.94
CA ALA A 53 37.58 15.95 20.09
C ALA A 53 36.24 15.51 20.70
N ALA A 54 35.82 16.16 21.79
CA ALA A 54 34.53 15.88 22.39
C ALA A 54 33.45 16.05 21.32
N PRO A 55 32.48 15.13 21.20
CA PRO A 55 31.42 15.23 20.21
C PRO A 55 30.73 16.58 20.33
N GLU A 56 30.59 17.28 19.21
CA GLU A 56 29.89 18.56 19.19
C GLU A 56 28.43 18.32 19.57
N ASN A 57 27.91 19.05 20.55
CA ASN A 57 26.53 18.95 21.00
C ASN A 57 25.67 19.96 20.22
N TYR A 58 24.64 19.47 19.54
CA TYR A 58 23.79 20.31 18.70
C TYR A 58 22.57 20.89 19.43
N ASN A 59 22.56 20.94 20.77
CA ASN A 59 21.45 21.52 21.55
C ASN A 59 20.08 20.88 21.25
N ILE A 60 20.09 19.59 20.95
CA ILE A 60 18.90 18.74 20.80
C ILE A 60 19.01 17.61 21.81
N LEU A 61 17.91 17.34 22.52
CA LEU A 61 17.73 16.12 23.28
C LEU A 61 16.56 15.34 22.69
N ILE A 62 16.79 14.06 22.39
CA ILE A 62 15.75 13.11 21.97
C ILE A 62 15.66 12.04 23.04
N CYS A 63 14.47 11.80 23.58
CA CYS A 63 14.27 10.89 24.71
C CYS A 63 15.21 11.16 25.91
N GLY A 64 15.68 12.40 26.07
CA GLY A 64 16.64 12.80 27.11
C GLY A 64 18.12 12.57 26.77
N GLN A 65 18.44 11.97 25.62
CA GLN A 65 19.82 11.77 25.15
C GLN A 65 20.24 12.89 24.19
N ARG A 66 21.53 13.27 24.23
CA ARG A 66 22.08 14.34 23.38
C ARG A 66 22.26 13.88 21.94
N VAL A 67 21.88 14.76 21.03
CA VAL A 67 22.29 14.65 19.63
C VAL A 67 23.66 15.32 19.46
N THR A 68 24.61 14.58 18.92
CA THR A 68 25.99 14.99 18.74
C THR A 68 26.48 14.74 17.33
N SER A 69 27.69 15.22 17.02
CA SER A 69 28.38 14.93 15.75
C SER A 69 28.55 13.44 15.43
N GLU A 70 28.40 12.55 16.42
CA GLU A 70 28.54 11.10 16.24
C GLU A 70 27.23 10.40 15.84
N ASN A 71 26.07 10.92 16.28
CA ASN A 71 24.78 10.27 16.08
C ASN A 71 23.78 11.11 15.26
N CYS A 72 24.12 12.35 14.87
CA CYS A 72 23.17 13.22 14.17
C CYS A 72 22.72 12.66 12.81
N GLY A 73 23.58 11.93 12.09
CA GLY A 73 23.24 11.34 10.79
C GLY A 73 22.26 10.17 10.86
N ASP A 74 22.14 9.51 12.01
CA ASP A 74 21.20 8.42 12.27
C ASP A 74 20.87 8.34 13.76
N LEU A 75 19.67 8.80 14.11
CA LEU A 75 19.21 8.90 15.48
C LEU A 75 18.64 7.59 16.04
N THR A 76 18.63 6.51 15.27
CA THR A 76 18.09 5.20 15.72
C THR A 76 18.92 4.57 16.84
N ALA A 77 20.15 5.05 17.06
CA ALA A 77 20.96 4.66 18.22
C ALA A 77 20.40 5.18 19.56
N ILE A 78 19.51 6.18 19.54
CA ILE A 78 18.86 6.70 20.74
C ILE A 78 17.67 5.81 21.09
N GLU A 79 17.64 5.33 22.33
CA GLU A 79 16.54 4.50 22.82
C GLU A 79 15.19 5.21 22.70
N GLY A 80 14.21 4.51 22.13
CA GLY A 80 12.87 5.05 21.85
C GLY A 80 12.69 5.62 20.45
N VAL A 81 13.76 5.70 19.64
CA VAL A 81 13.69 6.10 18.23
C VAL A 81 13.50 4.88 17.33
N LYS A 82 12.51 4.92 16.42
CA LYS A 82 12.26 3.94 15.35
C LYS A 82 11.98 4.68 14.04
N GLY A 83 12.12 3.99 12.91
CA GLY A 83 12.00 4.62 11.59
C GLY A 83 13.23 5.46 11.24
N LYS A 84 13.12 6.36 10.25
CA LYS A 84 14.26 7.17 9.80
C LYS A 84 14.21 8.56 10.41
N ALA A 85 15.19 8.87 11.25
CA ALA A 85 15.34 10.20 11.86
C ALA A 85 16.82 10.63 11.78
N ALA A 86 17.06 11.82 11.22
CA ALA A 86 18.42 12.36 11.07
C ALA A 86 18.43 13.88 11.17
N PHE A 87 19.40 14.43 11.87
CA PHE A 87 19.69 15.86 11.98
C PHE A 87 20.91 16.23 11.12
N ASP A 88 20.72 17.15 10.19
CA ASP A 88 21.78 17.76 9.41
C ASP A 88 22.19 19.11 10.03
N PRO A 89 23.38 19.19 10.66
CA PRO A 89 23.86 20.41 11.29
C PRO A 89 24.24 21.51 10.27
N ALA A 90 24.49 21.17 9.00
CA ALA A 90 24.82 22.17 7.98
C ALA A 90 23.60 23.02 7.59
N THR A 91 22.40 22.43 7.70
CA THR A 91 21.12 23.07 7.33
C THR A 91 20.19 23.30 8.52
N ASN A 92 20.63 22.95 9.74
CA ASN A 92 19.79 22.90 10.95
C ASN A 92 18.47 22.15 10.73
N THR A 93 18.48 21.07 9.96
CA THR A 93 17.27 20.34 9.56
C THR A 93 17.21 18.97 10.20
N LEU A 94 16.17 18.71 11.00
CA LEU A 94 15.79 17.38 11.45
C LEU A 94 14.76 16.79 10.46
N THR A 95 15.13 15.72 9.77
CA THR A 95 14.21 14.97 8.91
C THR A 95 13.62 13.80 9.68
N LEU A 96 12.29 13.70 9.67
CA LEU A 96 11.53 12.57 10.20
C LEU A 96 10.78 11.90 9.03
N GLU A 97 11.13 10.65 8.73
CA GLU A 97 10.50 9.84 7.69
C GLU A 97 9.95 8.55 8.31
N ASN A 98 8.62 8.50 8.49
CA ASN A 98 7.91 7.43 9.20
C ASN A 98 8.54 7.11 10.57
N ALA A 99 8.99 8.14 11.26
CA ALA A 99 9.74 8.03 12.51
C ALA A 99 8.82 7.99 13.73
N THR A 100 9.22 7.24 14.75
CA THR A 100 8.59 7.22 16.07
C THR A 100 9.64 7.56 17.10
N ILE A 101 9.38 8.55 17.94
CA ILE A 101 10.20 8.93 19.09
C ILE A 101 9.32 8.80 20.33
N ALA A 102 9.57 7.80 21.17
CA ALA A 102 8.75 7.54 22.34
C ALA A 102 9.61 7.37 23.59
N THR A 103 9.27 8.08 24.66
CA THR A 103 9.98 7.96 25.95
C THR A 103 9.03 7.75 27.13
N THR A 104 9.48 6.90 28.06
CA THR A 104 8.84 6.63 29.35
C THR A 104 9.68 7.17 30.53
N ALA A 105 10.81 7.81 30.20
CA ALA A 105 11.77 8.32 31.17
C ALA A 105 11.20 9.53 31.91
N ASP A 106 11.53 9.63 33.20
CA ASP A 106 11.19 10.80 33.98
C ASP A 106 11.98 12.02 33.49
N LYS A 107 11.34 13.20 33.51
CA LYS A 107 11.92 14.48 33.08
C LYS A 107 12.44 14.55 31.63
N ALA A 108 12.16 13.59 30.76
CA ALA A 108 12.54 13.66 29.34
C ALA A 108 11.33 14.02 28.47
N ALA A 109 11.40 15.10 27.71
CA ALA A 109 10.47 15.30 26.60
C ALA A 109 10.82 14.33 25.46
N GLY A 110 9.86 14.02 24.59
CA GLY A 110 10.15 13.25 23.38
C GLY A 110 11.22 13.94 22.53
N LEU A 111 11.05 15.26 22.33
CA LEU A 111 12.06 16.12 21.71
C LEU A 111 12.19 17.45 22.45
N TRP A 112 13.42 17.85 22.74
CA TRP A 112 13.78 19.17 23.25
C TRP A 112 14.81 19.81 22.32
N THR A 113 14.65 21.10 22.00
CA THR A 113 15.60 21.83 21.17
C THR A 113 15.73 23.31 21.57
N SER A 114 16.94 23.84 21.39
CA SER A 114 17.27 25.27 21.37
C SER A 114 18.17 25.60 20.16
N VAL A 115 18.01 24.85 19.07
CA VAL A 115 18.71 25.13 17.82
C VAL A 115 18.10 26.36 17.18
N LYS A 116 18.94 27.35 16.89
CA LYS A 116 18.54 28.57 16.21
C LYS A 116 18.11 28.28 14.77
N ASP A 117 16.94 28.79 14.39
CA ASP A 117 16.37 28.68 13.03
C ASP A 117 16.26 27.22 12.54
N MET A 118 15.89 26.30 13.45
CA MET A 118 15.75 24.88 13.14
C MET A 118 14.56 24.60 12.21
N THR A 119 14.73 23.64 11.30
CA THR A 119 13.64 23.08 10.49
C THR A 119 13.39 21.63 10.86
N ILE A 120 12.13 21.23 11.03
CA ILE A 120 11.70 19.84 11.09
C ILE A 120 10.96 19.51 9.79
N LYS A 121 11.55 18.64 8.97
CA LYS A 121 11.00 18.18 7.70
C LYS A 121 10.28 16.85 7.89
N LEU A 122 8.98 16.83 7.60
CA LEU A 122 8.11 15.68 7.79
C LEU A 122 7.87 14.93 6.47
N ILE A 123 8.08 13.62 6.50
CA ILE A 123 7.80 12.69 5.41
C ILE A 123 7.03 11.50 5.99
N GLY A 124 5.92 11.10 5.36
CA GLY A 124 5.06 10.02 5.87
C GLY A 124 4.46 10.31 7.24
N ASP A 125 4.23 9.27 8.04
CA ASP A 125 3.56 9.37 9.35
C ASP A 125 4.54 9.30 10.51
N ASN A 126 4.68 10.42 11.22
CA ASN A 126 5.64 10.54 12.31
C ASN A 126 4.94 10.68 13.66
N THR A 127 5.59 10.18 14.72
CA THR A 127 5.08 10.30 16.08
C THR A 127 6.18 10.72 17.06
N ILE A 128 5.84 11.62 17.98
CA ILE A 128 6.65 11.99 19.14
C ILE A 128 5.76 11.85 20.36
N SER A 129 6.16 11.03 21.33
CA SER A 129 5.42 10.84 22.57
C SER A 129 6.31 10.82 23.81
N SER A 130 5.75 11.32 24.91
CA SER A 130 6.35 11.24 26.24
C SER A 130 5.25 10.95 27.26
N GLU A 131 5.44 9.89 28.07
CA GLU A 131 4.45 9.47 29.05
C GLU A 131 4.44 10.32 30.34
N LYS A 132 5.59 10.87 30.73
CA LYS A 132 5.80 11.52 32.05
C LYS A 132 6.16 13.00 31.99
N ARG A 133 6.42 13.52 30.80
CA ARG A 133 6.67 14.95 30.51
C ARG A 133 5.94 15.36 29.23
N GLY A 134 6.04 16.61 28.82
CA GLY A 134 5.43 17.05 27.57
C GLY A 134 6.08 16.48 26.33
N GLY A 135 5.32 16.43 25.23
CA GLY A 135 5.75 15.77 23.99
C GLY A 135 6.96 16.46 23.37
N MET A 136 6.88 17.79 23.21
CA MET A 136 7.95 18.59 22.63
C MET A 136 8.23 19.90 23.41
N VAL A 137 9.47 20.36 23.34
CA VAL A 137 9.93 21.63 23.90
C VAL A 137 10.84 22.36 22.91
N ASN A 138 10.58 23.64 22.68
CA ASN A 138 11.38 24.50 21.80
C ASN A 138 11.66 25.87 22.43
N TYR A 139 12.91 26.31 22.46
CA TYR A 139 13.29 27.62 22.99
C TYR A 139 13.56 28.68 21.92
N ASP A 140 13.73 28.29 20.66
CA ASP A 140 14.22 29.17 19.59
C ASP A 140 13.21 29.29 18.43
N LYS A 141 13.65 29.76 17.27
CA LYS A 141 12.83 29.74 16.06
C LYS A 141 12.84 28.34 15.45
N LEU A 142 11.65 27.77 15.26
CA LEU A 142 11.43 26.45 14.71
C LEU A 142 10.39 26.49 13.58
N THR A 143 10.68 25.80 12.48
CA THR A 143 9.77 25.66 11.33
C THR A 143 9.46 24.19 11.08
N PHE A 144 8.17 23.84 10.94
CA PHE A 144 7.74 22.55 10.41
C PHE A 144 7.40 22.68 8.94
N THR A 145 7.85 21.73 8.13
CA THR A 145 7.60 21.66 6.68
C THR A 145 7.51 20.22 6.19
N GLY A 146 7.27 20.03 4.90
CA GLY A 146 7.14 18.73 4.26
C GLY A 146 5.69 18.26 4.13
N THR A 147 5.50 17.19 3.36
CA THR A 147 4.18 16.63 3.05
C THR A 147 3.68 15.63 4.09
N GLY A 148 4.51 15.27 5.07
CA GLY A 148 4.18 14.31 6.11
C GLY A 148 3.30 14.85 7.23
N LYS A 149 2.84 13.91 8.07
CA LYS A 149 2.12 14.16 9.31
C LYS A 149 3.04 13.97 10.51
N LEU A 150 2.84 14.75 11.56
CA LEU A 150 3.43 14.51 12.87
C LEU A 150 2.38 14.54 13.98
N LYS A 151 2.32 13.46 14.75
CA LYS A 151 1.55 13.37 15.98
C LYS A 151 2.46 13.62 17.19
N ILE A 152 2.09 14.56 18.05
CA ILE A 152 2.82 14.93 19.27
C ILE A 152 1.91 14.64 20.45
N THR A 153 2.34 13.81 21.39
CA THR A 153 1.57 13.46 22.58
C THR A 153 2.42 13.64 23.83
N GLY A 154 2.03 14.56 24.70
CA GLY A 154 2.61 14.72 26.02
C GLY A 154 1.85 13.97 27.11
N ALA A 155 2.42 13.97 28.31
CA ALA A 155 1.83 13.35 29.49
C ALA A 155 0.40 13.83 29.75
N THR A 156 -0.48 12.89 30.09
CA THR A 156 -1.89 13.14 30.41
C THR A 156 -2.16 13.26 31.91
N SER A 157 -1.19 12.89 32.74
CA SER A 157 -1.27 12.93 34.21
C SER A 157 0.11 13.20 34.80
N GLY A 158 0.16 13.55 36.09
CA GLY A 158 1.38 13.94 36.78
C GLY A 158 1.39 15.43 37.11
N ASN A 159 2.58 16.03 37.17
CA ASN A 159 2.70 17.47 37.43
C ASN A 159 2.15 18.27 36.24
N GLU A 160 1.09 19.04 36.48
CA GLU A 160 0.36 19.81 35.47
C GLU A 160 1.23 20.79 34.67
N ASP A 161 2.34 21.27 35.22
CA ASP A 161 3.27 22.16 34.53
C ASP A 161 4.10 21.44 33.46
N TYR A 162 4.13 20.10 33.51
CA TYR A 162 4.78 19.25 32.52
C TYR A 162 3.80 18.49 31.62
N CYS A 163 2.49 18.64 31.82
CA CYS A 163 1.45 17.98 31.03
C CYS A 163 1.04 18.82 29.81
N TYR A 164 1.93 18.96 28.82
CA TYR A 164 1.65 19.69 27.59
C TYR A 164 2.00 18.87 26.34
N GLY A 165 1.28 19.06 25.24
CA GLY A 165 1.69 18.51 23.95
C GLY A 165 2.98 19.17 23.46
N PHE A 166 2.97 20.51 23.39
CA PHE A 166 4.12 21.28 22.93
C PHE A 166 4.27 22.61 23.69
N LEU A 167 5.37 22.76 24.42
CA LEU A 167 5.79 24.01 25.06
C LEU A 167 6.81 24.75 24.18
N ASN A 168 6.53 26.02 23.90
CA ASN A 168 7.36 26.85 23.03
C ASN A 168 7.58 28.26 23.62
N PRO A 169 8.67 28.54 24.34
CA PRO A 169 9.05 29.92 24.65
C PRO A 169 9.49 30.74 23.42
N GLY A 170 9.93 30.10 22.35
CA GLY A 170 10.42 30.73 21.12
C GLY A 170 9.31 31.07 20.12
N THR A 171 9.59 30.82 18.84
CA THR A 171 8.64 31.03 17.73
C THR A 171 8.51 29.76 16.92
N VAL A 172 7.29 29.27 16.74
CA VAL A 172 6.99 28.10 15.90
C VAL A 172 6.21 28.54 14.67
N THR A 173 6.67 28.11 13.50
CA THR A 173 5.95 28.22 12.23
C THR A 173 5.58 26.83 11.74
N VAL A 174 4.30 26.62 11.44
CA VAL A 174 3.79 25.39 10.81
C VAL A 174 3.43 25.74 9.38
N ASP A 175 4.19 25.25 8.41
CA ASP A 175 4.10 25.67 7.01
C ASP A 175 3.77 24.48 6.09
N GLY A 176 2.52 24.41 5.63
CA GLY A 176 2.05 23.43 4.65
C GLY A 176 1.92 21.98 5.16
N CYS A 177 2.31 21.69 6.39
CA CYS A 177 2.32 20.32 6.93
C CYS A 177 1.13 20.00 7.84
N THR A 178 1.02 18.72 8.25
CA THR A 178 -0.06 18.24 9.13
C THR A 178 0.44 17.94 10.54
N LEU A 179 -0.13 18.58 11.56
CA LEU A 179 0.18 18.30 12.97
C LEU A 179 -1.04 17.86 13.79
N GLU A 180 -0.86 16.88 14.67
CA GLU A 180 -1.83 16.47 15.68
C GLU A 180 -1.17 16.55 17.06
N ILE A 181 -1.59 17.48 17.90
CA ILE A 181 -0.92 17.78 19.18
C ILE A 181 -1.87 17.54 20.34
N SER A 182 -1.46 16.74 21.32
CA SER A 182 -2.24 16.50 22.54
C SER A 182 -1.40 16.55 23.81
N GLY A 183 -1.97 17.07 24.88
CA GLY A 183 -1.40 17.03 26.22
C GLY A 183 -2.46 17.00 27.31
N GLY A 184 -2.08 16.57 28.53
CA GLY A 184 -3.01 16.46 29.65
C GLY A 184 -3.66 17.78 30.06
N VAL A 185 -2.89 18.88 30.02
CA VAL A 185 -3.35 20.20 30.46
C VAL A 185 -3.38 21.17 29.29
N ASN A 186 -2.24 21.39 28.63
CA ASN A 186 -2.20 22.21 27.42
C ASN A 186 -1.95 21.37 26.16
N GLY A 187 -2.60 21.72 25.06
CA GLY A 187 -2.20 21.20 23.76
C GLY A 187 -0.91 21.89 23.31
N ILE A 188 -1.01 23.20 23.08
CA ILE A 188 0.15 24.10 22.88
C ILE A 188 0.17 25.21 23.93
N THR A 189 1.38 25.70 24.27
CA THR A 189 1.54 26.79 25.23
C THR A 189 2.81 27.61 25.01
N SER A 190 2.81 28.84 25.55
CA SER A 190 3.90 29.83 25.49
C SER A 190 4.24 30.33 24.07
N GLY A 191 4.98 31.45 24.02
CA GLY A 191 5.67 31.94 22.81
C GLY A 191 4.75 32.35 21.67
N ARG A 192 5.34 32.40 20.47
CA ARG A 192 4.68 32.81 19.22
C ARG A 192 4.39 31.60 18.33
N TRP A 193 3.21 31.61 17.74
CA TRP A 193 2.74 30.55 16.85
C TRP A 193 2.25 31.14 15.53
N LYS A 194 2.72 30.59 14.43
CA LYS A 194 2.32 30.96 13.07
C LYS A 194 1.86 29.71 12.34
N PHE A 195 0.65 29.77 11.80
CA PHE A 195 0.05 28.72 11.01
C PHE A 195 -0.08 29.22 9.58
N ASN A 196 0.51 28.52 8.63
CA ASN A 196 0.49 28.86 7.21
C ASN A 196 0.07 27.65 6.38
N LYS A 197 -1.08 27.73 5.68
CA LYS A 197 -1.57 26.68 4.76
C LYS A 197 -1.53 25.25 5.35
N CYS A 198 -1.72 25.12 6.65
CA CYS A 198 -1.48 23.87 7.38
C CYS A 198 -2.77 23.19 7.83
N ASN A 199 -2.70 21.88 8.06
CA ASN A 199 -3.75 21.09 8.69
C ASN A 199 -3.33 20.74 10.12
N VAL A 200 -3.89 21.41 11.13
CA VAL A 200 -3.45 21.22 12.52
C VAL A 200 -4.65 20.91 13.40
N ARG A 201 -4.52 19.92 14.28
CA ARG A 201 -5.46 19.73 15.39
C ARG A 201 -4.74 19.71 16.73
N ILE A 202 -5.28 20.39 17.72
CA ILE A 202 -4.66 20.59 19.03
C ILE A 202 -5.67 20.29 20.14
N GLN A 203 -5.27 19.53 21.17
CA GLN A 203 -6.10 19.25 22.35
C GLN A 203 -5.32 19.35 23.66
N GLY A 204 -5.93 19.97 24.66
CA GLY A 204 -5.43 20.06 26.03
C GLY A 204 -6.58 19.89 27.01
N GLY A 205 -6.43 19.06 28.03
CA GLY A 205 -7.50 18.76 28.99
C GLY A 205 -7.82 19.87 30.00
N GLY A 206 -6.99 20.92 30.06
CA GLY A 206 -7.14 22.01 31.03
C GLY A 206 -6.81 21.60 32.47
N THR A 207 -7.12 22.47 33.42
CA THR A 207 -6.96 22.23 34.86
C THR A 207 -7.92 23.11 35.67
N THR A 208 -8.24 22.71 36.90
CA THR A 208 -9.07 23.49 37.82
C THR A 208 -8.32 24.65 38.49
N LYS A 209 -6.97 24.65 38.42
CA LYS A 209 -6.14 25.67 39.08
C LYS A 209 -5.87 26.90 38.22
N ASP A 210 -6.11 26.81 36.91
CA ASP A 210 -5.82 27.87 35.95
C ASP A 210 -6.79 27.79 34.76
N GLU A 211 -7.81 28.64 34.79
CA GLU A 211 -8.87 28.67 33.77
C GLU A 211 -8.39 29.07 32.37
N PHE A 212 -7.11 29.46 32.22
CA PHE A 212 -6.50 29.80 30.93
C PHE A 212 -5.66 28.68 30.33
N LYS A 213 -5.54 27.50 30.97
CA LYS A 213 -4.87 26.33 30.40
C LYS A 213 -5.88 25.42 29.70
N GLY A 214 -5.57 24.99 28.47
CA GLY A 214 -6.46 24.19 27.62
C GLY A 214 -5.82 23.89 26.26
N SER A 215 -6.60 23.60 25.22
CA SER A 215 -6.10 23.22 23.90
C SER A 215 -5.09 24.21 23.32
N ILE A 216 -5.46 25.50 23.24
CA ILE A 216 -4.50 26.57 22.96
C ILE A 216 -4.51 27.51 24.16
N GLY A 217 -3.63 27.26 25.13
CA GLY A 217 -3.62 27.93 26.42
C GLY A 217 -2.30 28.61 26.75
N ARG A 218 -2.36 29.81 27.31
CA ARG A 218 -1.19 30.57 27.81
C ARG A 218 -0.12 30.82 26.72
N VAL A 219 -0.53 31.12 25.50
CA VAL A 219 0.42 31.58 24.45
C VAL A 219 0.75 33.06 24.66
N SER A 220 1.96 33.49 24.27
CA SER A 220 2.40 34.87 24.53
C SER A 220 1.77 35.89 23.57
N TYR A 221 1.28 35.42 22.43
CA TYR A 221 0.63 36.23 21.39
C TYR A 221 -0.55 35.45 20.82
N ILE A 222 -1.57 36.16 20.35
CA ILE A 222 -2.60 35.56 19.50
C ILE A 222 -1.89 34.93 18.29
N PRO A 223 -2.08 33.63 18.02
CA PRO A 223 -1.46 32.98 16.87
C PRO A 223 -1.80 33.66 15.54
N GLU A 224 -0.82 33.72 14.66
CA GLU A 224 -0.98 34.25 13.31
C GLU A 224 -1.47 33.14 12.38
N PHE A 225 -2.45 33.46 11.52
CA PHE A 225 -3.01 32.53 10.55
C PHE A 225 -2.87 33.12 9.14
N THR A 226 -2.13 32.43 8.26
CA THR A 226 -1.95 32.80 6.85
C THR A 226 -2.53 31.69 5.99
N ASP A 227 -3.49 32.03 5.12
CA ASP A 227 -4.19 31.06 4.26
C ASP A 227 -4.74 29.83 5.00
N CYS A 228 -5.09 30.00 6.27
CA CYS A 228 -5.77 29.02 7.10
C CYS A 228 -6.63 29.72 8.16
N LYS A 229 -7.49 28.96 8.84
CA LYS A 229 -8.31 29.45 9.97
C LYS A 229 -8.66 28.31 10.93
N ILE A 230 -9.03 28.66 12.15
CA ILE A 230 -9.71 27.75 13.06
C ILE A 230 -11.11 27.45 12.49
N VAL A 231 -11.45 26.16 12.36
CA VAL A 231 -12.75 25.68 11.86
C VAL A 231 -13.54 24.91 12.91
N THR A 232 -12.90 24.50 14.01
CA THR A 232 -13.56 23.80 15.12
C THR A 232 -12.80 24.08 16.41
N PRO A 233 -13.47 24.32 17.56
CA PRO A 233 -14.91 24.58 17.65
C PRO A 233 -15.31 25.90 16.97
N GLU A 234 -16.58 26.04 16.61
CA GLU A 234 -17.11 27.32 16.09
C GLU A 234 -17.31 28.33 17.23
N GLY A 235 -17.37 29.62 16.90
CA GLY A 235 -17.65 30.68 17.87
C GLY A 235 -16.53 30.91 18.90
N THR A 236 -15.29 30.58 18.56
CA THR A 236 -14.15 30.77 19.46
C THR A 236 -13.72 32.23 19.57
N GLU A 237 -13.24 32.63 20.75
CA GLU A 237 -12.69 33.95 21.03
C GLU A 237 -11.33 33.86 21.75
N TRP A 238 -10.49 34.87 21.60
CA TRP A 238 -9.23 34.98 22.33
C TRP A 238 -9.43 35.79 23.60
N LYS A 239 -9.15 35.21 24.77
CA LYS A 239 -9.12 35.96 26.03
C LYS A 239 -7.70 36.29 26.44
N LYS A 240 -7.50 37.54 26.84
CA LYS A 240 -6.26 38.07 27.40
C LYS A 240 -6.21 37.80 28.90
N LEU A 241 -5.05 37.40 29.38
CA LEU A 241 -4.71 37.34 30.79
C LEU A 241 -3.45 38.17 31.05
N ASP A 242 -3.53 39.08 32.01
CA ASP A 242 -2.37 39.77 32.57
C ASP A 242 -2.00 39.11 33.89
N LYS A 243 -0.78 38.55 33.99
CA LYS A 243 -0.32 37.88 35.20
C LYS A 243 1.18 38.07 35.37
N SER A 244 1.57 38.63 36.52
CA SER A 244 2.98 38.81 36.91
C SER A 244 3.80 39.62 35.90
N GLY A 245 3.19 40.63 35.26
CA GLY A 245 3.85 41.46 34.26
C GLY A 245 3.96 40.82 32.87
N TYR A 246 3.38 39.63 32.68
CA TYR A 246 3.31 38.94 31.39
C TYR A 246 1.88 38.94 30.87
N ILE A 247 1.75 39.11 29.56
CA ILE A 247 0.49 38.98 28.85
C ILE A 247 0.44 37.60 28.20
N TYR A 248 -0.68 36.93 28.42
CA TYR A 248 -1.00 35.64 27.81
C TYR A 248 -2.34 35.72 27.08
N TYR A 249 -2.51 34.83 26.11
CA TYR A 249 -3.75 34.62 25.40
C TYR A 249 -4.13 33.14 25.44
N SER A 250 -5.43 32.87 25.52
CA SER A 250 -5.97 31.52 25.46
C SER A 250 -7.25 31.51 24.62
N LEU A 251 -7.50 30.40 23.94
CA LEU A 251 -8.68 30.21 23.12
C LEU A 251 -9.87 29.76 23.99
N PHE A 252 -10.97 30.49 23.91
CA PHE A 252 -12.21 30.22 24.63
C PHE A 252 -13.34 29.93 23.66
N ALA A 253 -14.32 29.15 24.10
CA ALA A 253 -15.61 28.97 23.45
C ALA A 253 -16.70 28.90 24.55
N ASN A 254 -17.85 29.53 24.32
CA ASN A 254 -18.95 29.56 25.28
C ASN A 254 -18.52 29.99 26.71
N GLY A 255 -17.61 30.97 26.79
CA GLY A 255 -17.15 31.53 28.05
C GLY A 255 -16.11 30.71 28.81
N LYS A 256 -15.74 29.50 28.35
CA LYS A 256 -14.70 28.63 28.96
C LYS A 256 -13.53 28.39 28.03
N VAL A 257 -12.35 28.07 28.57
CA VAL A 257 -11.20 27.65 27.75
C VAL A 257 -11.56 26.40 26.98
N VAL A 258 -11.15 26.33 25.71
CA VAL A 258 -11.41 25.16 24.88
C VAL A 258 -10.55 24.00 25.38
N THR A 259 -11.18 22.88 25.72
CA THR A 259 -10.51 21.61 26.07
C THR A 259 -10.74 20.51 25.04
N ASP A 260 -11.63 20.75 24.08
CA ASP A 260 -11.85 19.90 22.92
C ASP A 260 -10.80 20.14 21.83
N TRP A 261 -10.83 19.30 20.80
CA TRP A 261 -9.97 19.46 19.63
C TRP A 261 -10.23 20.78 18.92
N VAL A 262 -9.20 21.62 18.89
CA VAL A 262 -9.14 22.80 18.02
C VAL A 262 -8.58 22.38 16.68
N THR A 263 -9.32 22.60 15.60
CA THR A 263 -8.89 22.25 14.23
C THR A 263 -8.65 23.51 13.42
N ILE A 264 -7.48 23.58 12.80
CA ILE A 264 -7.02 24.63 11.89
C ILE A 264 -6.88 24.00 10.51
N LYS A 265 -7.50 24.61 9.50
CA LYS A 265 -7.46 24.14 8.11
C LYS A 265 -7.08 25.25 7.15
N PRO A 266 -6.49 24.93 5.98
CA PRO A 266 -6.28 25.90 4.91
C PRO A 266 -7.59 26.58 4.48
N ASN A 267 -7.50 27.85 4.07
CA ASN A 267 -8.63 28.62 3.54
C ASN A 267 -8.99 28.22 2.11
N THR A 268 -8.14 27.44 1.44
CA THR A 268 -8.32 26.97 0.07
C THR A 268 -9.09 25.65 0.05
N THR A 269 -9.98 25.48 -0.94
CA THR A 269 -10.55 24.16 -1.25
C THR A 269 -9.41 23.18 -1.54
N PRO A 270 -9.42 21.96 -0.96
CA PRO A 270 -8.41 20.95 -1.26
C PRO A 270 -8.28 20.75 -2.76
N GLU A 271 -7.04 20.76 -3.25
CA GLU A 271 -6.78 20.55 -4.68
C GLU A 271 -7.27 19.15 -5.04
N ASN A 272 -8.09 19.04 -6.09
CA ASN A 272 -8.61 17.76 -6.57
C ASN A 272 -7.67 17.22 -7.66
N TYR A 273 -7.09 16.05 -7.42
CA TYR A 273 -6.11 15.47 -8.35
C TYR A 273 -6.74 14.66 -9.48
N ASN A 274 -8.06 14.71 -9.69
CA ASN A 274 -8.75 13.95 -10.75
C ASN A 274 -8.50 12.43 -10.67
N ILE A 275 -8.40 11.94 -9.45
CA ILE A 275 -8.39 10.51 -9.12
C ILE A 275 -9.52 10.29 -8.11
N LEU A 276 -10.31 9.25 -8.32
CA LEU A 276 -11.32 8.83 -7.36
C LEU A 276 -11.12 7.36 -6.99
N ILE A 277 -11.23 7.04 -5.71
CA ILE A 277 -11.28 5.67 -5.19
C ILE A 277 -12.65 5.47 -4.56
N GLY A 278 -13.42 4.48 -5.04
CA GLY A 278 -14.79 4.25 -4.56
C GLY A 278 -15.66 5.51 -4.62
N GLY A 279 -15.50 6.34 -5.66
CA GLY A 279 -16.23 7.60 -5.84
C GLY A 279 -15.79 8.76 -4.93
N LYS A 280 -14.77 8.59 -4.08
CA LYS A 280 -14.19 9.66 -3.26
C LYS A 280 -12.96 10.23 -3.91
N LYS A 281 -12.85 11.57 -3.93
CA LYS A 281 -11.72 12.28 -4.54
C LYS A 281 -10.44 12.12 -3.73
N ILE A 282 -9.33 11.89 -4.42
CA ILE A 282 -8.01 12.14 -3.87
C ILE A 282 -7.74 13.64 -3.97
N THR A 283 -7.35 14.25 -2.85
CA THR A 283 -7.08 15.68 -2.72
C THR A 283 -5.77 15.94 -2.03
N SER A 284 -5.33 17.21 -2.01
CA SER A 284 -4.15 17.65 -1.26
C SER A 284 -4.22 17.34 0.25
N GLU A 285 -5.40 17.04 0.80
CA GLU A 285 -5.57 16.68 2.22
C GLU A 285 -5.33 15.19 2.50
N ASN A 286 -5.57 14.29 1.53
CA ASN A 286 -5.53 12.84 1.74
C ASN A 286 -4.55 12.10 0.82
N CYS A 287 -3.87 12.78 -0.11
CA CYS A 287 -2.97 12.11 -1.05
C CYS A 287 -1.80 11.39 -0.36
N GLY A 288 -1.35 11.87 0.81
CA GLY A 288 -0.28 11.21 1.57
C GLY A 288 -0.70 9.90 2.23
N ASP A 289 -1.99 9.68 2.48
CA ASP A 289 -2.54 8.47 3.08
C ASP A 289 -4.01 8.29 2.68
N LEU A 290 -4.24 7.32 1.77
CA LEU A 290 -5.56 7.06 1.22
C LEU A 290 -6.44 6.20 2.11
N THR A 291 -5.97 5.73 3.27
CA THR A 291 -6.77 4.92 4.21
C THR A 291 -7.95 5.69 4.82
N ALA A 292 -7.93 7.02 4.73
CA ALA A 292 -9.08 7.86 5.08
C ALA A 292 -10.29 7.68 4.13
N ILE A 293 -10.09 7.08 2.95
CA ILE A 293 -11.17 6.74 2.01
C ILE A 293 -11.76 5.39 2.42
N GLU A 294 -13.08 5.36 2.63
CA GLU A 294 -13.81 4.15 2.98
C GLU A 294 -13.53 3.02 1.97
N GLY A 295 -13.22 1.83 2.50
CA GLY A 295 -12.90 0.65 1.70
C GLY A 295 -11.43 0.50 1.34
N VAL A 296 -10.57 1.48 1.64
CA VAL A 296 -9.12 1.39 1.47
C VAL A 296 -8.46 0.81 2.73
N LYS A 297 -7.61 -0.20 2.53
CA LYS A 297 -6.78 -0.87 3.56
C LYS A 297 -5.37 -1.05 3.00
N GLY A 298 -4.39 -1.28 3.88
CA GLY A 298 -2.97 -1.37 3.49
C GLY A 298 -2.40 0.01 3.16
N LYS A 299 -1.24 0.06 2.50
CA LYS A 299 -0.52 1.32 2.24
C LYS A 299 -0.79 1.81 0.82
N ALA A 300 -1.51 2.91 0.69
CA ALA A 300 -1.85 3.53 -0.59
C ALA A 300 -1.64 5.04 -0.52
N THR A 301 -0.85 5.59 -1.45
CA THR A 301 -0.46 7.01 -1.43
C THR A 301 -0.38 7.57 -2.85
N TYR A 302 -0.72 8.84 -3.03
CA TYR A 302 -0.54 9.60 -4.26
C TYR A 302 0.46 10.75 -4.06
N ASP A 303 1.49 10.78 -4.89
CA ASP A 303 2.44 11.89 -4.95
C ASP A 303 2.13 12.79 -6.16
N PRO A 304 1.60 14.01 -5.95
CA PRO A 304 1.28 14.94 -7.03
C PRO A 304 2.52 15.52 -7.72
N ALA A 305 3.71 15.51 -7.09
CA ALA A 305 4.92 16.03 -7.70
C ALA A 305 5.43 15.11 -8.84
N THR A 306 5.17 13.80 -8.71
CA THR A 306 5.62 12.78 -9.67
C THR A 306 4.48 12.13 -10.45
N ASN A 307 3.22 12.52 -10.19
CA ASN A 307 2.02 11.83 -10.66
C ASN A 307 2.08 10.31 -10.41
N THR A 308 2.52 9.91 -9.20
CA THR A 308 2.68 8.50 -8.85
C THR A 308 1.68 8.07 -7.78
N LEU A 309 0.80 7.15 -8.12
CA LEU A 309 -0.06 6.43 -7.19
C LEU A 309 0.63 5.11 -6.79
N THR A 310 1.02 4.97 -5.54
CA THR A 310 1.69 3.76 -5.03
C THR A 310 0.70 2.90 -4.26
N PHE A 311 0.66 1.61 -4.59
CA PHE A 311 -0.01 0.58 -3.82
C PHE A 311 1.03 -0.40 -3.26
N ASP A 312 1.03 -0.53 -1.93
CA ASP A 312 1.91 -1.44 -1.18
C ASP A 312 1.04 -2.28 -0.25
N ASN A 313 0.80 -3.53 -0.67
CA ASN A 313 -0.12 -4.46 -0.01
C ASN A 313 -1.51 -3.83 0.27
N ALA A 314 -2.01 -3.03 -0.68
CA ALA A 314 -3.23 -2.25 -0.55
C ALA A 314 -4.46 -3.02 -1.05
N THR A 315 -5.57 -2.88 -0.32
CA THR A 315 -6.88 -3.40 -0.70
C THR A 315 -7.89 -2.25 -0.80
N ILE A 316 -8.60 -2.17 -1.93
CA ILE A 316 -9.68 -1.23 -2.19
C ILE A 316 -10.95 -2.06 -2.43
N THR A 317 -12.00 -1.81 -1.65
CA THR A 317 -13.31 -2.44 -1.84
C THR A 317 -14.42 -1.38 -1.88
N THR A 318 -15.34 -1.50 -2.82
CA THR A 318 -16.53 -0.65 -2.89
C THR A 318 -17.78 -1.44 -3.30
N THR A 319 -18.91 -1.06 -2.71
CA THR A 319 -20.24 -1.67 -2.94
C THR A 319 -21.23 -0.69 -3.58
N ALA A 320 -20.78 0.54 -3.89
CA ALA A 320 -21.59 1.53 -4.58
C ALA A 320 -21.80 1.14 -6.05
N GLU A 321 -22.85 1.68 -6.66
CA GLU A 321 -23.23 1.38 -8.04
C GLU A 321 -22.78 2.47 -9.01
N LYS A 322 -22.71 2.13 -10.30
CA LYS A 322 -22.46 3.09 -11.39
C LYS A 322 -21.14 3.87 -11.18
N ALA A 323 -21.04 5.10 -11.66
CA ALA A 323 -19.81 5.89 -11.58
C ALA A 323 -19.25 6.05 -10.15
N ALA A 324 -20.10 6.16 -9.14
CA ALA A 324 -19.67 6.24 -7.73
C ALA A 324 -19.08 4.92 -7.21
N GLY A 325 -19.46 3.79 -7.83
CA GLY A 325 -18.97 2.46 -7.50
C GLY A 325 -17.66 2.06 -8.15
N VAL A 326 -17.09 2.87 -9.05
CA VAL A 326 -15.84 2.49 -9.72
C VAL A 326 -14.73 2.37 -8.68
N GLY A 327 -14.02 1.24 -8.68
CA GLY A 327 -12.96 0.97 -7.70
C GLY A 327 -11.85 2.00 -7.76
N LEU A 328 -11.35 2.30 -8.97
CA LEU A 328 -10.40 3.37 -9.25
C LEU A 328 -10.78 4.11 -10.54
N TRP A 329 -10.96 5.43 -10.48
CA TRP A 329 -11.19 6.29 -11.62
C TRP A 329 -10.07 7.31 -11.73
N THR A 330 -9.57 7.57 -12.94
CA THR A 330 -8.56 8.61 -13.16
C THR A 330 -8.66 9.29 -14.52
N SER A 331 -8.31 10.58 -14.53
CA SER A 331 -8.07 11.38 -15.73
C SER A 331 -6.78 12.21 -15.59
N VAL A 332 -5.77 11.67 -14.91
CA VAL A 332 -4.46 12.32 -14.72
C VAL A 332 -3.54 12.02 -15.89
N LYS A 333 -2.98 13.07 -16.49
CA LYS A 333 -2.03 12.94 -17.60
C LYS A 333 -0.71 12.35 -17.13
N GLY A 334 -0.36 11.17 -17.65
CA GLY A 334 0.91 10.52 -17.37
C GLY A 334 0.98 9.91 -15.96
N LEU A 335 -0.16 9.45 -15.44
CA LEU A 335 -0.19 8.77 -14.14
C LEU A 335 0.65 7.49 -14.16
N THR A 336 1.45 7.30 -13.13
CA THR A 336 2.15 6.04 -12.85
C THR A 336 1.49 5.36 -11.66
N ILE A 337 1.07 4.10 -11.82
CA ILE A 337 0.66 3.23 -10.71
C ILE A 337 1.80 2.28 -10.39
N LYS A 338 2.44 2.50 -9.23
CA LYS A 338 3.54 1.69 -8.74
C LYS A 338 3.04 0.62 -7.79
N LEU A 339 3.31 -0.65 -8.11
CA LEU A 339 2.85 -1.81 -7.37
C LEU A 339 3.99 -2.41 -6.53
N ILE A 340 3.72 -2.61 -5.25
CA ILE A 340 4.58 -3.29 -4.28
C ILE A 340 3.72 -4.34 -3.55
N GLY A 341 4.24 -5.55 -3.38
CA GLY A 341 3.50 -6.64 -2.74
C GLY A 341 2.20 -7.03 -3.48
N GLU A 342 1.21 -7.49 -2.73
CA GLU A 342 -0.07 -8.02 -3.26
C GLU A 342 -1.19 -7.00 -3.08
N ASN A 343 -1.71 -6.47 -4.18
CA ASN A 343 -2.72 -5.41 -4.16
C ASN A 343 -4.03 -5.86 -4.79
N THR A 344 -5.15 -5.32 -4.32
CA THR A 344 -6.49 -5.70 -4.80
C THR A 344 -7.41 -4.49 -4.93
N ILE A 345 -8.13 -4.39 -6.05
CA ILE A 345 -9.27 -3.49 -6.25
C ILE A 345 -10.49 -4.38 -6.52
N THR A 346 -11.54 -4.23 -5.71
CA THR A 346 -12.81 -4.93 -5.87
C THR A 346 -13.95 -3.93 -5.92
N SER A 347 -14.64 -3.85 -7.05
CA SER A 347 -15.92 -3.14 -7.18
C SER A 347 -17.03 -4.17 -7.36
N GLU A 348 -17.88 -4.32 -6.34
CA GLU A 348 -18.91 -5.37 -6.33
C GLU A 348 -20.07 -5.07 -7.29
N LYS A 349 -20.40 -3.79 -7.48
CA LYS A 349 -21.57 -3.36 -8.25
C LYS A 349 -21.26 -2.34 -9.36
N SER A 350 -19.98 -2.17 -9.70
CA SER A 350 -19.56 -1.32 -10.81
C SER A 350 -18.24 -1.81 -11.42
N GLY A 351 -17.63 -0.99 -12.28
CA GLY A 351 -16.38 -1.32 -12.95
C GLY A 351 -15.19 -1.31 -11.99
N GLY A 352 -14.23 -2.20 -12.23
CA GLY A 352 -13.01 -2.27 -11.41
C GLY A 352 -12.18 -0.98 -11.51
N MET A 353 -11.88 -0.55 -12.73
CA MET A 353 -11.10 0.67 -12.98
C MET A 353 -11.49 1.40 -14.27
N VAL A 354 -11.36 2.73 -14.27
CA VAL A 354 -11.52 3.60 -15.44
C VAL A 354 -10.31 4.53 -15.60
N ASN A 355 -9.78 4.64 -16.82
CA ASN A 355 -8.69 5.56 -17.17
C ASN A 355 -8.96 6.32 -18.48
N TYR A 356 -8.88 7.66 -18.43
CA TYR A 356 -9.07 8.50 -19.63
C TYR A 356 -7.79 8.99 -20.30
N GLU A 357 -6.63 8.85 -19.65
CA GLU A 357 -5.38 9.49 -20.07
C GLU A 357 -4.26 8.46 -20.32
N LYS A 358 -3.01 8.91 -20.47
CA LYS A 358 -1.85 8.01 -20.46
C LYS A 358 -1.60 7.51 -19.03
N LEU A 359 -1.60 6.19 -18.86
CA LEU A 359 -1.38 5.48 -17.59
C LEU A 359 -0.29 4.41 -17.75
N THR A 360 0.59 4.30 -16.75
CA THR A 360 1.62 3.24 -16.69
C THR A 360 1.49 2.45 -15.39
N PHE A 361 1.38 1.13 -15.47
CA PHE A 361 1.58 0.24 -14.33
C PHE A 361 3.04 -0.21 -14.30
N THR A 362 3.67 -0.17 -13.13
CA THR A 362 5.06 -0.58 -12.92
C THR A 362 5.28 -1.12 -11.51
N GLY A 363 6.50 -1.53 -11.19
CA GLY A 363 6.89 -2.11 -9.91
C GLY A 363 6.87 -3.64 -9.91
N THR A 364 7.40 -4.21 -8.84
CA THR A 364 7.56 -5.68 -8.72
C THR A 364 6.33 -6.37 -8.12
N GLY A 365 5.31 -5.61 -7.73
CA GLY A 365 4.09 -6.12 -7.12
C GLY A 365 3.05 -6.65 -8.10
N LYS A 366 2.01 -7.24 -7.53
CA LYS A 366 0.81 -7.72 -8.22
C LYS A 366 -0.38 -6.82 -7.91
N LEU A 367 -1.26 -6.62 -8.89
CA LEU A 367 -2.58 -6.00 -8.70
C LEU A 367 -3.68 -6.86 -9.29
N LYS A 368 -4.63 -7.27 -8.45
CA LYS A 368 -5.88 -7.90 -8.85
C LYS A 368 -6.98 -6.84 -8.96
N ILE A 369 -7.65 -6.75 -10.10
CA ILE A 369 -8.77 -5.82 -10.36
C ILE A 369 -10.00 -6.65 -10.68
N THR A 370 -11.03 -6.55 -9.84
CA THR A 370 -12.30 -7.26 -10.00
C THR A 370 -13.43 -6.24 -10.13
N GLY A 371 -14.04 -6.16 -11.31
CA GLY A 371 -15.29 -5.43 -11.52
C GLY A 371 -16.52 -6.33 -11.32
N ALA A 372 -17.69 -5.71 -11.30
CA ALA A 372 -18.96 -6.38 -11.12
C ALA A 372 -19.19 -7.47 -12.17
N THR A 373 -19.68 -8.63 -11.71
CA THR A 373 -19.98 -9.79 -12.55
C THR A 373 -21.41 -9.80 -13.09
N SER A 374 -22.27 -8.91 -12.58
CA SER A 374 -23.68 -8.81 -12.92
C SER A 374 -24.20 -7.41 -12.62
N GLY A 375 -25.32 -7.01 -13.23
CA GLY A 375 -25.94 -5.71 -13.03
C GLY A 375 -26.03 -4.94 -14.33
N ASN A 376 -25.80 -3.62 -14.28
CA ASN A 376 -25.76 -2.82 -15.49
C ASN A 376 -24.50 -3.18 -16.31
N GLU A 377 -24.69 -3.74 -17.51
CA GLU A 377 -23.61 -4.16 -18.41
C GLU A 377 -22.62 -3.04 -18.74
N ASP A 378 -23.06 -1.77 -18.76
CA ASP A 378 -22.18 -0.62 -19.00
C ASP A 378 -21.14 -0.44 -17.90
N TYR A 379 -21.36 -1.04 -16.72
CA TYR A 379 -20.46 -1.01 -15.56
C TYR A 379 -19.91 -2.40 -15.20
N CYS A 380 -20.08 -3.42 -16.06
CA CYS A 380 -19.56 -4.76 -15.83
C CYS A 380 -18.22 -4.96 -16.56
N TYR A 381 -17.17 -4.28 -16.11
CA TYR A 381 -15.83 -4.41 -16.71
C TYR A 381 -14.73 -4.47 -15.64
N GLY A 382 -13.61 -5.13 -15.96
CA GLY A 382 -12.41 -5.06 -15.14
C GLY A 382 -11.73 -3.71 -15.29
N VAL A 383 -11.32 -3.35 -16.50
CA VAL A 383 -10.75 -2.03 -16.82
C VAL A 383 -11.35 -1.44 -18.10
N LEU A 384 -11.89 -0.22 -17.99
CA LEU A 384 -12.32 0.61 -19.11
C LEU A 384 -11.28 1.70 -19.37
N ASN A 385 -10.64 1.68 -20.54
CA ASN A 385 -9.56 2.60 -20.87
C ASN A 385 -9.83 3.36 -22.17
N PRO A 386 -10.46 4.53 -22.18
CA PRO A 386 -10.45 5.39 -23.37
C PRO A 386 -9.06 5.91 -23.78
N GLY A 387 -8.11 5.98 -22.84
CA GLY A 387 -6.75 6.51 -23.05
C GLY A 387 -5.74 5.46 -23.53
N THR A 388 -4.53 5.51 -22.98
CA THR A 388 -3.44 4.56 -23.26
C THR A 388 -2.93 3.96 -21.96
N VAL A 389 -2.93 2.63 -21.87
CA VAL A 389 -2.36 1.90 -20.73
C VAL A 389 -1.09 1.18 -21.17
N THR A 390 -0.02 1.34 -20.38
CA THR A 390 1.20 0.53 -20.48
C THR A 390 1.33 -0.31 -19.22
N VAL A 391 1.54 -1.62 -19.36
CA VAL A 391 1.87 -2.53 -18.27
C VAL A 391 3.32 -2.93 -18.42
N ASP A 392 4.17 -2.48 -17.51
CA ASP A 392 5.63 -2.58 -17.65
C ASP A 392 6.25 -3.35 -16.47
N GLY A 393 6.65 -4.60 -16.72
CA GLY A 393 7.35 -5.45 -15.75
C GLY A 393 6.51 -6.00 -14.59
N CYS A 394 5.29 -5.51 -14.38
CA CYS A 394 4.46 -5.87 -13.23
C CYS A 394 3.47 -7.02 -13.52
N THR A 395 2.78 -7.48 -12.46
CA THR A 395 1.76 -8.54 -12.57
C THR A 395 0.34 -7.99 -12.42
N LEU A 396 -0.56 -8.27 -13.37
CA LEU A 396 -1.98 -7.88 -13.28
C LEU A 396 -2.92 -9.09 -13.42
N GLU A 397 -3.98 -9.11 -12.62
CA GLU A 397 -5.08 -10.08 -12.74
C GLU A 397 -6.40 -9.30 -12.83
N ILE A 398 -7.01 -9.24 -14.01
CA ILE A 398 -8.15 -8.37 -14.31
C ILE A 398 -9.38 -9.22 -14.62
N SER A 399 -10.50 -8.98 -13.95
CA SER A 399 -11.78 -9.63 -14.26
C SER A 399 -12.95 -8.65 -14.26
N GLY A 400 -13.94 -8.92 -15.13
CA GLY A 400 -15.20 -8.18 -15.17
C GLY A 400 -16.35 -9.03 -15.73
N GLY A 401 -17.59 -8.60 -15.46
CA GLY A 401 -18.77 -9.36 -15.86
C GLY A 401 -18.98 -9.47 -17.37
N VAL A 402 -18.67 -8.42 -18.13
CA VAL A 402 -18.80 -8.41 -19.59
C VAL A 402 -17.43 -8.36 -20.24
N ASN A 403 -16.66 -7.30 -19.96
CA ASN A 403 -15.29 -7.17 -20.47
C ASN A 403 -14.26 -7.35 -19.37
N GLY A 404 -13.14 -8.01 -19.67
CA GLY A 404 -11.97 -7.97 -18.80
C GLY A 404 -11.27 -6.62 -18.95
N ILE A 405 -10.76 -6.34 -20.14
CA ILE A 405 -10.31 -5.01 -20.56
C ILE A 405 -11.07 -4.54 -21.80
N THR A 406 -11.29 -3.23 -21.93
CA THR A 406 -11.99 -2.63 -23.07
C THR A 406 -11.47 -1.23 -23.40
N SER A 407 -11.67 -0.80 -24.66
CA SER A 407 -11.35 0.54 -25.18
C SER A 407 -9.85 0.87 -25.25
N GLY A 408 -9.54 1.93 -26.03
CA GLY A 408 -8.25 2.61 -26.05
C GLY A 408 -7.08 1.75 -26.53
N ARG A 409 -5.88 2.18 -26.14
CA ARG A 409 -4.60 1.53 -26.50
C ARG A 409 -4.02 0.81 -25.31
N TRP A 410 -3.49 -0.38 -25.56
CA TRP A 410 -2.86 -1.23 -24.55
C TRP A 410 -1.47 -1.63 -25.03
N LYS A 411 -0.49 -1.49 -24.14
CA LYS A 411 0.89 -1.92 -24.35
C LYS A 411 1.29 -2.82 -23.20
N PHE A 412 1.81 -3.98 -23.53
CA PHE A 412 2.32 -4.97 -22.59
C PHE A 412 3.83 -5.08 -22.81
N ASN A 413 4.62 -4.83 -21.76
CA ASN A 413 6.06 -4.92 -21.80
C ASN A 413 6.56 -5.82 -20.67
N LYS A 414 7.19 -6.95 -21.02
CA LYS A 414 7.80 -7.90 -20.08
C LYS A 414 6.95 -8.17 -18.82
N CYS A 415 5.63 -8.31 -18.99
CA CYS A 415 4.68 -8.36 -17.88
C CYS A 415 3.96 -9.71 -17.78
N ASN A 416 3.46 -10.03 -16.59
CA ASN A 416 2.59 -11.19 -16.34
C ASN A 416 1.15 -10.71 -16.15
N VAL A 417 0.29 -10.87 -17.16
CA VAL A 417 -1.08 -10.36 -17.10
C VAL A 417 -2.06 -11.48 -17.39
N ARG A 418 -3.12 -11.60 -16.60
CA ARG A 418 -4.29 -12.42 -16.96
C ARG A 418 -5.56 -11.60 -16.96
N VAL A 419 -6.40 -11.78 -17.97
CA VAL A 419 -7.62 -11.00 -18.18
C VAL A 419 -8.83 -11.90 -18.43
N LYS A 420 -9.97 -11.65 -17.78
CA LYS A 420 -11.21 -12.39 -18.00
C LYS A 420 -12.46 -11.50 -18.07
N GLY A 421 -13.30 -11.74 -19.07
CA GLY A 421 -14.61 -11.12 -19.24
C GLY A 421 -15.62 -12.15 -19.72
N ASN A 422 -16.83 -12.20 -19.15
CA ASN A 422 -17.78 -13.26 -19.51
C ASN A 422 -18.55 -12.99 -20.82
N GLY A 423 -18.35 -11.83 -21.45
CA GLY A 423 -19.06 -11.41 -22.65
C GLY A 423 -20.53 -11.06 -22.40
N THR A 424 -21.30 -10.90 -23.48
CA THR A 424 -22.75 -10.63 -23.46
C THR A 424 -23.39 -11.07 -24.76
N GLU A 425 -24.67 -11.45 -24.73
CA GLU A 425 -25.45 -11.77 -25.93
C GLU A 425 -25.78 -10.54 -26.78
N LYS A 426 -25.66 -9.33 -26.22
CA LYS A 426 -26.00 -8.08 -26.90
C LYS A 426 -24.92 -7.57 -27.86
N ASP A 427 -23.68 -8.02 -27.70
CA ASP A 427 -22.53 -7.55 -28.45
C ASP A 427 -21.47 -8.66 -28.50
N GLU A 428 -21.41 -9.38 -29.61
CA GLU A 428 -20.52 -10.52 -29.82
C GLU A 428 -19.03 -10.17 -29.80
N TYR A 429 -18.68 -8.88 -29.74
CA TYR A 429 -17.30 -8.40 -29.68
C TYR A 429 -16.85 -8.04 -28.24
N LYS A 430 -17.69 -8.29 -27.22
CA LYS A 430 -17.34 -8.09 -25.81
C LYS A 430 -16.92 -9.41 -25.15
N GLY A 431 -15.81 -9.41 -24.44
CA GLY A 431 -15.21 -10.59 -23.80
C GLY A 431 -13.95 -10.22 -23.00
N SER A 432 -13.04 -11.16 -22.79
CA SER A 432 -11.83 -10.93 -21.99
C SER A 432 -10.99 -9.75 -22.50
N MET A 433 -10.70 -9.69 -23.80
CA MET A 433 -10.07 -8.55 -24.45
C MET A 433 -10.95 -8.09 -25.62
N GLY A 434 -12.03 -7.37 -25.30
CA GLY A 434 -13.07 -6.99 -26.25
C GLY A 434 -13.18 -5.48 -26.44
N ARG A 435 -13.57 -5.05 -27.65
CA ARG A 435 -13.83 -3.65 -28.01
C ARG A 435 -12.66 -2.71 -27.71
N LEU A 436 -11.43 -3.15 -28.00
CA LEU A 436 -10.23 -2.31 -27.91
C LEU A 436 -10.18 -1.34 -29.08
N GLY A 437 -9.50 -0.20 -28.93
CA GLY A 437 -9.32 0.74 -30.05
C GLY A 437 -8.29 0.26 -31.07
N TYR A 438 -7.36 -0.58 -30.64
CA TYR A 438 -6.23 -1.09 -31.42
C TYR A 438 -5.88 -2.50 -30.97
N VAL A 439 -5.21 -3.26 -31.85
CA VAL A 439 -4.52 -4.48 -31.43
C VAL A 439 -3.46 -4.07 -30.40
N PRO A 440 -3.41 -4.69 -29.21
CA PRO A 440 -2.41 -4.38 -28.20
C PRO A 440 -0.98 -4.57 -28.72
N GLU A 441 -0.08 -3.70 -28.29
CA GLU A 441 1.35 -3.84 -28.55
C GLU A 441 1.96 -4.76 -27.49
N PHE A 442 2.79 -5.71 -27.93
CA PHE A 442 3.52 -6.63 -27.05
C PHE A 442 5.01 -6.45 -27.26
N THR A 443 5.74 -6.13 -26.19
CA THR A 443 7.20 -6.01 -26.16
C THR A 443 7.73 -7.02 -25.13
N ASP A 444 8.63 -7.91 -25.56
CA ASP A 444 9.19 -8.98 -24.73
C ASP A 444 8.16 -9.82 -23.95
N CYS A 445 6.96 -9.93 -24.50
CA CYS A 445 5.89 -10.78 -24.00
C CYS A 445 4.96 -11.19 -25.14
N LYS A 446 4.08 -12.15 -24.87
CA LYS A 446 3.08 -12.64 -25.83
C LYS A 446 1.86 -13.18 -25.09
N ILE A 447 0.73 -13.27 -25.79
CA ILE A 447 -0.39 -14.10 -25.34
C ILE A 447 0.05 -15.57 -25.41
N VAL A 448 -0.07 -16.29 -24.31
CA VAL A 448 0.28 -17.72 -24.18
C VAL A 448 -0.95 -18.61 -23.99
N SER A 449 -2.09 -18.03 -23.59
CA SER A 449 -3.35 -18.78 -23.44
C SER A 449 -4.54 -17.84 -23.61
N PRO A 450 -5.65 -18.29 -24.25
CA PRO A 450 -5.77 -19.56 -24.94
C PRO A 450 -4.99 -19.56 -26.27
N GLU A 451 -4.60 -20.75 -26.73
CA GLU A 451 -3.91 -20.91 -28.01
C GLU A 451 -4.84 -20.65 -29.23
N GLY A 452 -4.23 -20.34 -30.37
CA GLY A 452 -4.98 -20.16 -31.63
C GLY A 452 -5.93 -18.97 -31.60
N THR A 453 -5.61 -17.95 -30.81
CA THR A 453 -6.38 -16.72 -30.76
C THR A 453 -6.06 -15.80 -31.94
N GLU A 454 -7.07 -15.07 -32.39
CA GLU A 454 -6.98 -14.13 -33.51
C GLU A 454 -7.64 -12.79 -33.17
N TRP A 455 -7.10 -11.70 -33.69
CA TRP A 455 -7.73 -10.38 -33.57
C TRP A 455 -8.72 -10.19 -34.71
N LYS A 456 -9.98 -9.85 -34.36
CA LYS A 456 -11.00 -9.47 -35.34
C LYS A 456 -11.37 -8.01 -35.21
N GLU A 457 -11.54 -7.40 -36.38
CA GLU A 457 -11.95 -6.02 -36.52
C GLU A 457 -13.48 -5.90 -36.57
N LEU A 458 -14.02 -4.95 -35.81
CA LEU A 458 -15.41 -4.49 -35.90
C LEU A 458 -15.45 -3.02 -36.30
N LYS A 459 -16.11 -2.72 -37.41
CA LYS A 459 -16.45 -1.34 -37.79
C LYS A 459 -17.87 -1.01 -37.32
N LYS A 460 -18.02 0.00 -36.47
CA LYS A 460 -19.32 0.47 -35.96
C LYS A 460 -19.38 1.99 -36.02
N GLY A 461 -20.09 2.51 -37.02
CA GLY A 461 -20.08 3.95 -37.33
C GLY A 461 -18.69 4.40 -37.79
N SER A 462 -18.19 5.50 -37.25
CA SER A 462 -16.82 6.00 -37.49
C SER A 462 -15.73 5.29 -36.67
N TYR A 463 -16.11 4.38 -35.79
CA TYR A 463 -15.18 3.70 -34.89
C TYR A 463 -14.79 2.32 -35.43
N THR A 464 -13.51 2.00 -35.29
CA THR A 464 -12.95 0.67 -35.54
C THR A 464 -12.51 0.09 -34.20
N PHE A 465 -12.91 -1.14 -33.93
CA PHE A 465 -12.58 -1.86 -32.71
C PHE A 465 -11.88 -3.17 -33.02
N GLN A 466 -11.08 -3.65 -32.07
CA GLN A 466 -10.39 -4.93 -32.12
C GLN A 466 -10.80 -5.78 -30.92
N SER A 467 -11.14 -7.04 -31.16
CA SER A 467 -11.46 -8.01 -30.12
C SER A 467 -10.72 -9.32 -30.34
N LEU A 468 -10.35 -9.99 -29.25
CA LEU A 468 -9.66 -11.28 -29.31
C LEU A 468 -10.69 -12.42 -29.41
N PHE A 469 -10.56 -13.20 -30.46
CA PHE A 469 -11.38 -14.37 -30.75
C PHE A 469 -10.57 -15.64 -30.54
N GLY A 470 -11.23 -16.70 -30.06
CA GLY A 470 -10.65 -18.04 -30.03
C GLY A 470 -10.86 -18.78 -31.35
N SER A 471 -10.24 -19.96 -31.47
CA SER A 471 -10.34 -20.81 -32.66
C SER A 471 -11.76 -21.28 -33.01
N ASN A 472 -12.71 -21.15 -32.08
CA ASN A 472 -14.14 -21.44 -32.30
C ASN A 472 -14.89 -20.29 -33.01
N GLY A 473 -14.19 -19.22 -33.40
CA GLY A 473 -14.78 -18.07 -34.07
C GLY A 473 -15.63 -17.17 -33.17
N LYS A 474 -15.57 -17.35 -31.84
CA LYS A 474 -16.22 -16.49 -30.84
C LYS A 474 -15.18 -15.71 -30.02
N VAL A 475 -15.58 -14.59 -29.43
CA VAL A 475 -14.73 -13.87 -28.47
C VAL A 475 -14.28 -14.77 -27.33
N VAL A 476 -13.05 -14.58 -26.90
CA VAL A 476 -12.53 -15.28 -25.72
C VAL A 476 -13.27 -14.78 -24.49
N THR A 477 -13.93 -15.68 -23.77
CA THR A 477 -14.59 -15.40 -22.48
C THR A 477 -13.91 -16.08 -21.29
N ASP A 478 -12.86 -16.84 -21.55
CA ASP A 478 -12.00 -17.39 -20.50
C ASP A 478 -10.76 -16.51 -20.26
N TRP A 479 -9.92 -16.91 -19.32
CA TRP A 479 -8.67 -16.21 -19.03
C TRP A 479 -7.77 -16.13 -20.25
N VAL A 480 -7.41 -14.89 -20.62
CA VAL A 480 -6.33 -14.61 -21.54
C VAL A 480 -5.08 -14.33 -20.72
N THR A 481 -4.01 -15.08 -20.95
CA THR A 481 -2.74 -14.97 -20.23
C THR A 481 -1.67 -14.40 -21.15
N ILE A 482 -0.99 -13.37 -20.68
CA ILE A 482 0.16 -12.70 -21.30
C ILE A 482 1.34 -12.92 -20.38
N GLN A 483 2.45 -13.41 -20.93
CA GLN A 483 3.67 -13.69 -20.18
C GLN A 483 4.90 -13.15 -20.90
N PRO A 484 5.98 -12.83 -20.17
CA PRO A 484 7.27 -12.52 -20.75
C PRO A 484 7.74 -13.63 -21.70
N ASN A 485 8.47 -13.26 -22.75
CA ASN A 485 9.02 -14.23 -23.70
C ASN A 485 10.07 -15.15 -23.06
N ASP A 486 10.68 -14.72 -21.96
CA ASP A 486 11.64 -15.46 -21.13
C ASP A 486 10.98 -16.21 -19.96
N ALA A 487 9.63 -16.27 -19.89
CA ALA A 487 8.92 -16.98 -18.84
C ALA A 487 9.16 -18.52 -18.93
N PRO A 488 9.34 -19.22 -17.78
CA PRO A 488 9.42 -20.68 -17.77
C PRO A 488 8.13 -21.32 -18.27
N GLU A 489 8.25 -22.40 -19.05
CA GLU A 489 7.10 -23.18 -19.51
C GLU A 489 6.36 -23.87 -18.35
N THR A 490 5.03 -23.86 -18.39
CA THR A 490 4.16 -24.57 -17.44
C THR A 490 3.36 -25.67 -18.15
N TYR A 491 2.92 -26.67 -17.38
CA TYR A 491 2.33 -27.89 -17.90
C TYR A 491 0.98 -28.20 -17.22
N ASP A 492 0.03 -28.75 -17.99
CA ASP A 492 -1.24 -29.26 -17.49
C ASP A 492 -1.19 -30.78 -17.36
N LEU A 493 -1.68 -31.28 -16.23
CA LEU A 493 -1.87 -32.70 -15.98
C LEU A 493 -3.25 -33.13 -16.46
N VAL A 494 -3.28 -34.06 -17.41
CA VAL A 494 -4.49 -34.63 -17.98
C VAL A 494 -4.63 -36.08 -17.54
N LEU A 495 -5.82 -36.43 -17.06
CA LEU A 495 -6.24 -37.82 -16.88
C LEU A 495 -6.96 -38.27 -18.14
N GLU A 496 -6.41 -39.23 -18.86
CA GLU A 496 -7.01 -39.80 -20.07
C GLU A 496 -8.04 -40.88 -19.72
N SER A 497 -7.74 -41.71 -18.71
CA SER A 497 -8.63 -42.76 -18.20
C SER A 497 -8.22 -43.16 -16.79
N TYR A 498 -9.19 -43.53 -15.95
CA TYR A 498 -8.94 -44.00 -14.58
C TYR A 498 -8.68 -45.51 -14.47
N GLY A 499 -8.68 -46.23 -15.60
CA GLY A 499 -8.48 -47.69 -15.64
C GLY A 499 -9.53 -48.42 -14.80
N GLU A 500 -9.09 -49.43 -14.04
CA GLU A 500 -9.97 -50.24 -13.16
C GLU A 500 -10.02 -49.74 -11.71
N ASN A 501 -9.18 -48.76 -11.34
CA ASN A 501 -8.94 -48.40 -9.94
C ASN A 501 -9.49 -47.02 -9.55
N LEU A 502 -10.79 -46.81 -9.80
CA LEU A 502 -11.47 -45.53 -9.61
C LEU A 502 -11.25 -44.93 -8.21
N VAL A 503 -11.26 -45.74 -7.15
CA VAL A 503 -11.10 -45.26 -5.76
C VAL A 503 -9.69 -44.72 -5.52
N ALA A 504 -8.64 -45.43 -5.96
CA ALA A 504 -7.26 -44.99 -5.78
C ALA A 504 -6.96 -43.73 -6.60
N VAL A 505 -7.39 -43.69 -7.87
CA VAL A 505 -7.22 -42.52 -8.75
C VAL A 505 -7.97 -41.31 -8.18
N THR A 506 -9.20 -41.50 -7.69
CA THR A 506 -9.98 -40.44 -7.02
C THR A 506 -9.25 -39.86 -5.81
N LYS A 507 -8.58 -40.70 -5.02
CA LYS A 507 -7.82 -40.23 -3.84
C LYS A 507 -6.64 -39.36 -4.26
N ILE A 508 -5.89 -39.76 -5.29
CA ILE A 508 -4.75 -38.99 -5.82
C ILE A 508 -5.23 -37.66 -6.42
N VAL A 509 -6.29 -37.68 -7.24
CA VAL A 509 -6.87 -36.45 -7.81
C VAL A 509 -7.35 -35.50 -6.71
N LYS A 510 -7.97 -36.02 -5.65
CA LYS A 510 -8.36 -35.23 -4.47
C LYS A 510 -7.16 -34.56 -3.80
N GLU A 511 -6.06 -35.29 -3.61
CA GLU A 511 -4.82 -34.76 -3.02
C GLU A 511 -4.18 -33.69 -3.92
N LEU A 512 -4.16 -33.90 -5.24
CA LEU A 512 -3.57 -32.96 -6.20
C LEU A 512 -4.37 -31.65 -6.32
N THR A 513 -5.70 -31.72 -6.24
CA THR A 513 -6.62 -30.60 -6.54
C THR A 513 -7.23 -29.93 -5.31
N GLY A 514 -7.23 -30.60 -4.15
CA GLY A 514 -7.92 -30.14 -2.95
C GLY A 514 -9.46 -30.24 -3.02
N LEU A 515 -10.02 -30.87 -4.07
CA LEU A 515 -11.47 -31.04 -4.22
C LEU A 515 -12.06 -31.93 -3.10
N SER A 516 -13.37 -31.83 -2.87
CA SER A 516 -14.08 -32.81 -2.03
C SER A 516 -14.11 -34.17 -2.73
N LEU A 517 -14.23 -35.26 -1.96
CA LEU A 517 -14.21 -36.63 -2.52
C LEU A 517 -15.25 -36.83 -3.62
N LEU A 518 -16.45 -36.25 -3.45
CA LEU A 518 -17.51 -36.30 -4.45
C LEU A 518 -17.14 -35.56 -5.74
N LYS A 519 -16.58 -34.35 -5.64
CA LYS A 519 -16.16 -33.56 -6.82
C LYS A 519 -14.97 -34.18 -7.53
N ALA A 520 -14.01 -34.72 -6.78
CA ALA A 520 -12.86 -35.43 -7.34
C ALA A 520 -13.31 -36.68 -8.11
N LYS A 521 -14.25 -37.46 -7.54
CA LYS A 521 -14.82 -38.62 -8.22
C LYS A 521 -15.52 -38.22 -9.53
N GLN A 522 -16.36 -37.18 -9.49
CA GLN A 522 -17.05 -36.67 -10.68
C GLN A 522 -16.08 -36.23 -11.78
N LEU A 523 -14.97 -35.56 -11.42
CA LEU A 523 -13.93 -35.16 -12.36
C LEU A 523 -13.21 -36.37 -12.96
N VAL A 524 -12.86 -37.36 -12.14
CA VAL A 524 -12.21 -38.60 -12.61
C VAL A 524 -13.11 -39.38 -13.55
N GLU A 525 -14.41 -39.49 -13.24
CA GLU A 525 -15.39 -40.17 -14.09
C GLU A 525 -15.67 -39.44 -15.41
N SER A 526 -15.29 -38.17 -15.52
CA SER A 526 -15.40 -37.39 -16.75
C SER A 526 -14.14 -37.45 -17.63
N ALA A 527 -13.23 -38.38 -17.38
CA ALA A 527 -12.06 -38.59 -18.23
C ALA A 527 -12.47 -38.86 -19.70
N PRO A 528 -11.75 -38.31 -20.69
CA PRO A 528 -10.49 -37.59 -20.53
C PRO A 528 -10.71 -36.14 -20.05
N CYS A 529 -9.94 -35.68 -19.06
CA CYS A 529 -10.11 -34.38 -18.41
C CYS A 529 -8.80 -33.82 -17.82
N ILE A 530 -8.73 -32.50 -17.65
CA ILE A 530 -7.62 -31.84 -16.97
C ILE A 530 -7.81 -31.99 -15.45
N ILE A 531 -6.78 -32.50 -14.78
CA ILE A 531 -6.73 -32.65 -13.32
C ILE A 531 -6.17 -31.41 -12.66
N LYS A 532 -5.09 -30.83 -13.20
CA LYS A 532 -4.41 -29.69 -12.62
C LYS A 532 -3.66 -28.92 -13.70
N GLU A 533 -3.66 -27.60 -13.61
CA GLU A 533 -3.05 -26.72 -14.61
C GLU A 533 -1.85 -25.97 -14.06
N ASN A 534 -1.04 -25.39 -14.97
CA ASN A 534 0.06 -24.47 -14.63
C ASN A 534 1.11 -25.05 -13.67
N MET A 535 1.45 -26.32 -13.84
CA MET A 535 2.46 -27.00 -13.03
C MET A 535 3.87 -26.76 -13.60
N SER A 536 4.89 -26.84 -12.74
CA SER A 536 6.26 -27.01 -13.24
C SER A 536 6.38 -28.33 -13.99
N GLN A 537 7.38 -28.47 -14.87
CA GLN A 537 7.58 -29.72 -15.59
C GLN A 537 7.83 -30.89 -14.63
N GLU A 538 8.57 -30.65 -13.56
CA GLU A 538 8.88 -31.61 -12.50
C GLU A 538 7.61 -32.04 -11.75
N ASP A 539 6.82 -31.08 -11.27
CA ASP A 539 5.57 -31.38 -10.54
C ASP A 539 4.56 -32.12 -11.42
N ALA A 540 4.45 -31.72 -12.70
CA ALA A 540 3.54 -32.34 -13.65
C ALA A 540 3.93 -33.81 -13.90
N LYS A 541 5.24 -34.07 -14.09
CA LYS A 541 5.77 -35.44 -14.24
C LYS A 541 5.51 -36.26 -12.99
N GLU A 542 5.80 -35.73 -11.80
CA GLU A 542 5.58 -36.44 -10.54
C GLU A 542 4.10 -36.80 -10.34
N ALA A 543 3.20 -35.85 -10.59
CA ALA A 543 1.75 -36.07 -10.46
C ALA A 543 1.20 -37.06 -11.50
N ARG A 544 1.69 -37.00 -12.74
CA ARG A 544 1.39 -38.01 -13.78
C ARG A 544 1.85 -39.40 -13.31
N ASP A 545 3.06 -39.52 -12.81
CA ASP A 545 3.63 -40.81 -12.40
C ASP A 545 2.87 -41.43 -11.22
N LYS A 546 2.36 -40.61 -10.29
CA LYS A 546 1.44 -41.07 -9.22
C LYS A 546 0.15 -41.65 -9.80
N LEU A 547 -0.44 -41.01 -10.80
CA LEU A 547 -1.66 -41.50 -11.45
C LEU A 547 -1.40 -42.80 -12.23
N LEU A 548 -0.28 -42.89 -12.96
CA LEU A 548 0.15 -44.11 -13.67
C LEU A 548 0.37 -45.28 -12.70
N ALA A 549 1.03 -45.05 -11.56
CA ALA A 549 1.26 -46.07 -10.53
C ALA A 549 -0.04 -46.61 -9.90
N ALA A 550 -1.13 -45.83 -9.94
CA ALA A 550 -2.45 -46.26 -9.49
C ALA A 550 -3.26 -47.03 -10.55
N GLY A 551 -2.71 -47.21 -11.76
CA GLY A 551 -3.36 -47.91 -12.88
C GLY A 551 -4.19 -47.01 -13.80
N ALA A 552 -4.00 -45.68 -13.72
CA ALA A 552 -4.62 -44.73 -14.64
C ALA A 552 -3.76 -44.50 -15.90
N THR A 553 -4.34 -43.89 -16.93
CA THR A 553 -3.60 -43.29 -18.04
C THR A 553 -3.62 -41.77 -17.87
N ALA A 554 -2.44 -41.15 -17.77
CA ALA A 554 -2.29 -39.71 -17.61
C ALA A 554 -1.20 -39.16 -18.53
N SER A 555 -1.36 -37.94 -19.00
CA SER A 555 -0.44 -37.23 -19.88
C SER A 555 -0.16 -35.82 -19.34
N ILE A 556 0.96 -35.24 -19.75
CA ILE A 556 1.24 -33.81 -19.48
C ILE A 556 1.31 -33.08 -20.81
N HIS A 557 0.79 -31.87 -20.83
CA HIS A 557 0.74 -31.00 -22.00
C HIS A 557 1.31 -29.65 -21.61
N LEU A 558 1.89 -28.91 -22.56
CA LEU A 558 2.16 -27.50 -22.30
C LEU A 558 0.83 -26.81 -21.96
N HIS A 559 0.85 -25.87 -21.01
CA HIS A 559 -0.39 -25.29 -20.50
C HIS A 559 -1.26 -24.76 -21.64
N GLY A 560 -2.51 -25.23 -21.72
CA GLY A 560 -3.48 -24.85 -22.74
C GLY A 560 -3.38 -25.57 -24.10
N THR A 561 -2.42 -26.48 -24.32
CA THR A 561 -2.31 -27.22 -25.61
C THR A 561 -3.22 -28.44 -25.71
N TRP A 562 -3.72 -28.96 -24.59
CA TRP A 562 -4.49 -30.21 -24.60
C TRP A 562 -5.88 -30.03 -25.23
N LYS A 563 -6.23 -30.94 -26.15
CA LYS A 563 -7.56 -31.01 -26.80
C LYS A 563 -8.14 -32.42 -26.56
N PRO A 564 -9.38 -32.55 -26.06
CA PRO A 564 -10.00 -33.85 -25.89
C PRO A 564 -10.20 -34.53 -27.26
N SER A 565 -9.52 -35.65 -27.48
CA SER A 565 -9.74 -36.51 -28.64
C SER A 565 -10.99 -37.37 -28.43
N GLY A 566 -12.13 -36.92 -28.96
CA GLY A 566 -13.35 -37.71 -29.06
C GLY A 566 -14.41 -37.38 -27.99
N ILE A 567 -15.12 -36.28 -28.16
CA ILE A 567 -16.47 -36.11 -27.58
C ILE A 567 -17.43 -35.81 -28.73
N ASN A 568 -18.22 -36.83 -29.07
CA ASN A 568 -19.52 -36.65 -29.70
C ASN A 568 -20.33 -35.82 -28.70
N VAL A 569 -20.59 -34.55 -29.04
CA VAL A 569 -21.34 -33.62 -28.18
C VAL A 569 -22.76 -34.17 -28.06
N GLN A 570 -23.00 -35.02 -27.06
CA GLN A 570 -24.34 -35.07 -26.48
C GLN A 570 -24.48 -33.76 -25.71
N THR A 571 -25.11 -32.80 -26.38
CA THR A 571 -25.79 -31.68 -25.74
C THR A 571 -26.61 -32.23 -24.59
N VAL A 572 -26.09 -32.08 -23.35
CA VAL A 572 -26.93 -32.18 -22.18
C VAL A 572 -27.81 -30.94 -22.22
N ASP A 573 -28.99 -31.12 -22.78
CA ASP A 573 -30.09 -30.18 -22.74
C ASP A 573 -30.32 -29.77 -21.27
N THR A 574 -30.03 -28.51 -20.95
CA THR A 574 -30.18 -27.90 -19.61
C THR A 574 -31.65 -27.73 -19.19
N ALA A 575 -32.53 -28.62 -19.62
CA ALA A 575 -33.96 -28.62 -19.30
C ALA A 575 -34.38 -29.76 -18.36
N VAL A 576 -33.51 -30.24 -17.46
CA VAL A 576 -33.95 -31.21 -16.43
C VAL A 576 -34.75 -30.47 -15.36
N LYS A 577 -36.08 -30.42 -15.54
CA LYS A 577 -37.04 -29.94 -14.55
C LYS A 577 -36.88 -30.76 -13.27
N VAL A 578 -36.58 -30.11 -12.14
CA VAL A 578 -36.50 -30.78 -10.83
C VAL A 578 -37.90 -30.88 -10.26
N ILE A 579 -38.34 -32.11 -9.94
CA ILE A 579 -39.70 -32.39 -9.48
C ILE A 579 -39.67 -32.98 -8.06
N TYR A 580 -40.52 -32.45 -7.19
CA TYR A 580 -40.73 -32.96 -5.84
C TYR A 580 -42.20 -33.32 -5.60
N THR A 581 -42.47 -34.26 -4.70
CA THR A 581 -43.79 -34.44 -4.10
C THR A 581 -44.14 -33.24 -3.21
N LEU A 582 -45.42 -33.08 -2.83
CA LEU A 582 -45.83 -32.06 -1.84
C LEU A 582 -45.14 -32.24 -0.48
N GLN A 583 -44.66 -33.45 -0.18
CA GLN A 583 -43.92 -33.80 1.03
C GLN A 583 -42.40 -33.58 0.88
N GLY A 584 -41.93 -33.03 -0.24
CA GLY A 584 -40.53 -32.66 -0.44
C GLY A 584 -39.62 -33.81 -0.92
N VAL A 585 -40.17 -34.94 -1.35
CA VAL A 585 -39.39 -36.06 -1.89
C VAL A 585 -39.06 -35.80 -3.36
N ARG A 586 -37.76 -35.80 -3.71
CA ARG A 586 -37.30 -35.62 -5.09
C ARG A 586 -37.65 -36.84 -5.95
N LEU A 587 -38.26 -36.60 -7.10
CA LEU A 587 -38.62 -37.63 -8.06
C LEU A 587 -37.65 -37.61 -9.24
N ASN A 588 -37.10 -38.78 -9.60
CA ASN A 588 -36.19 -38.96 -10.73
C ASN A 588 -36.91 -39.45 -12.00
N THR A 589 -38.15 -39.02 -12.20
CA THR A 589 -39.01 -39.40 -13.33
C THR A 589 -39.55 -38.14 -14.01
N LYS A 590 -39.69 -38.17 -15.35
CA LYS A 590 -40.25 -37.05 -16.13
C LYS A 590 -41.69 -36.71 -15.67
N PHE A 591 -42.05 -35.43 -15.66
CA PHE A 591 -43.36 -34.95 -15.18
C PHE A 591 -44.52 -35.63 -15.93
N GLU A 592 -44.34 -35.92 -17.21
CA GLU A 592 -45.29 -36.54 -18.13
C GLU A 592 -45.60 -38.00 -17.75
N ASN A 593 -44.77 -38.65 -16.95
CA ASN A 593 -44.94 -40.05 -16.54
C ASN A 593 -45.44 -40.22 -15.10
N LEU A 594 -45.67 -39.12 -14.36
CA LEU A 594 -46.21 -39.16 -13.00
C LEU A 594 -47.74 -39.40 -12.99
N PRO A 595 -48.31 -40.07 -11.98
CA PRO A 595 -49.77 -40.17 -11.85
C PRO A 595 -50.42 -38.81 -11.60
N ALA A 596 -51.73 -38.70 -11.84
CA ALA A 596 -52.51 -37.50 -11.54
C ALA A 596 -52.33 -37.09 -10.07
N GLY A 597 -52.06 -35.81 -9.84
CA GLY A 597 -51.63 -35.34 -8.53
C GLY A 597 -50.93 -33.98 -8.57
N VAL A 598 -50.48 -33.51 -7.42
CA VAL A 598 -49.86 -32.19 -7.27
C VAL A 598 -48.38 -32.35 -6.95
N TYR A 599 -47.54 -31.66 -7.73
CA TYR A 599 -46.08 -31.73 -7.62
C TYR A 599 -45.47 -30.33 -7.57
N ILE A 600 -44.24 -30.23 -7.06
CA ILE A 600 -43.44 -29.00 -7.14
C ILE A 600 -42.44 -29.17 -8.27
N VAL A 601 -42.63 -28.44 -9.37
CA VAL A 601 -41.77 -28.46 -10.56
C VAL A 601 -41.03 -27.14 -10.63
N ASN A 602 -39.70 -27.16 -10.52
CA ASN A 602 -38.85 -25.95 -10.49
C ASN A 602 -39.34 -24.89 -9.47
N GLY A 603 -39.74 -25.34 -8.28
CA GLY A 603 -40.19 -24.47 -7.19
C GLY A 603 -41.64 -23.97 -7.31
N LYS A 604 -42.40 -24.36 -8.34
CA LYS A 604 -43.82 -24.01 -8.50
C LYS A 604 -44.72 -25.22 -8.33
N LYS A 605 -45.85 -25.04 -7.63
CA LYS A 605 -46.90 -26.05 -7.49
C LYS A 605 -47.63 -26.23 -8.81
N VAL A 606 -47.60 -27.43 -9.37
CA VAL A 606 -48.24 -27.79 -10.64
C VAL A 606 -49.20 -28.96 -10.40
N LEU A 607 -50.45 -28.80 -10.83
CA LEU A 607 -51.45 -29.87 -10.82
C LEU A 607 -51.35 -30.64 -12.13
N LYS A 608 -51.06 -31.95 -12.04
CA LYS A 608 -51.17 -32.88 -13.15
C LYS A 608 -52.57 -33.49 -13.13
N LYS A 609 -53.37 -33.14 -14.14
CA LYS A 609 -54.71 -33.66 -14.34
C LYS A 609 -54.68 -35.12 -14.77
#